data_AF-A0A945QZK3-F1
#
_entry.id   AF-A0A945QZK3-F1
#
_cell.length_a   1.000
_cell.length_b   1.000
_cell.length_c   1.000
_cell.angle_alpha   90.00
_cell.angle_beta   90.00
_cell.angle_gamma   90.00
#
_symmetry.space_group_name_H-M   'P 1'
#
loop_
_entity.id
_entity.type
_entity.pdbx_description
1 polymer ?
#
loop_
_entity_poly.entity_id
_entity_poly.type
_entity_poly.pdbx_seq_one_letter_code
_entity_poly.pdbx_strand_id
1 'polypeptide(L)'
;MTEKTEISFTLNGQAVTTDTAPSRRLAHVLREELGQTGTKVGCDAGDCGACTILLDGRQVCSCMVPAAQANGRTVETVEGLAGNGALNDLQEAFHRYGAAQCGICTPGMLMAATDLLRRNHKPSEQEIFDALGGVLCRCTGYRKIVEAILHVGDRESALIVDPDAGAAVGARAAKVDGKQKIDGSELYGADAAPADALWLRTIRSPYWSATFEIGDLTPLYDKYPGLVDVLTSADVPGLNGFGVYPDVKDQPVLADGAVRFRGEAVVALVGDRETVYAIRDEDIPIDWQERPPLQGFDAPMADGAAQIHADKPGNIMAHGFVEKGDVDAAFSTAELIVADGDFETGFVEHAYIEPEAGWAERRGDRLEITVTTQAPYMDRDEIANIMGLSPDDIRLIPTACGGGFGGKLDISVQPLIALAAWKLGRPVRCTYNRIETMSSTTKRHPSRIRARYGCTPDGKLQAYDFTGDFNTGAYVSWGMTVKDRVPIHATGPYFVPNVRTKSCGFYSNETPAGAFRGFGVPQAAIAHDALLDMLAEKTGIDPLEFRHLNALRAEMPTATGQLLQSAALDQCLDAIRGDWQSWRQEAEAFNSTATGAIRRGVGVGCMWYGCGNT
;
A
#
# COMPACT_ATOMS: atom_id res chain seq x y z
N MET A 1 34.14 12.45 -6.63
CA MET A 1 34.09 12.24 -5.16
C MET A 1 33.83 13.58 -4.51
N THR A 2 32.74 13.71 -3.77
CA THR A 2 32.46 14.89 -2.94
C THR A 2 33.44 14.92 -1.76
N GLU A 3 34.05 16.09 -1.51
CA GLU A 3 34.95 16.29 -0.38
C GLU A 3 34.19 16.04 0.93
N LYS A 4 34.70 15.14 1.78
CA LYS A 4 34.16 14.89 3.12
C LYS A 4 34.72 15.92 4.08
N THR A 5 33.92 16.32 5.06
CA THR A 5 34.32 17.25 6.11
C THR A 5 33.90 16.70 7.46
N GLU A 6 34.71 16.97 8.48
CA GLU A 6 34.38 16.64 9.86
C GLU A 6 33.18 17.49 10.32
N ILE A 7 32.12 16.84 10.78
CA ILE A 7 30.91 17.47 11.31
C ILE A 7 30.74 16.99 12.75
N SER A 8 30.70 17.93 13.70
CA SER A 8 30.59 17.65 15.13
C SER A 8 29.34 18.27 15.72
N PHE A 9 28.55 17.51 16.47
CA PHE A 9 27.28 17.97 17.06
C PHE A 9 26.89 17.14 18.29
N THR A 10 25.87 17.56 19.02
CA THR A 10 25.32 16.79 20.16
C THR A 10 24.15 15.95 19.67
N LEU A 11 24.25 14.63 19.74
CA LEU A 11 23.19 13.68 19.40
C LEU A 11 22.66 13.00 20.67
N ASN A 12 21.37 13.17 20.98
CA ASN A 12 20.73 12.55 22.14
C ASN A 12 21.51 12.79 23.46
N GLY A 13 22.07 14.01 23.61
CA GLY A 13 22.86 14.42 24.77
C GLY A 13 24.34 13.99 24.75
N GLN A 14 24.79 13.27 23.73
CA GLN A 14 26.19 12.83 23.57
C GLN A 14 26.89 13.60 22.45
N ALA A 15 28.14 14.00 22.65
CA ALA A 15 28.94 14.60 21.58
C ALA A 15 29.30 13.52 20.55
N VAL A 16 29.07 13.82 19.26
CA VAL A 16 29.41 12.94 18.14
C VAL A 16 30.14 13.71 17.05
N THR A 17 31.02 13.01 16.34
CA THR A 17 31.78 13.53 15.20
C THR A 17 31.73 12.50 14.07
N THR A 18 31.50 12.95 12.84
CA THR A 18 31.50 12.09 11.64
C THR A 18 32.10 12.80 10.42
N ASP A 19 32.73 12.03 9.54
CA ASP A 19 33.30 12.49 8.27
C ASP A 19 32.36 12.18 7.11
N THR A 20 31.61 13.17 6.66
CA THR A 20 30.61 13.03 5.58
C THR A 20 30.63 14.21 4.63
N ALA A 21 30.06 14.04 3.44
CA ALA A 21 29.85 15.16 2.52
C ALA A 21 28.90 16.20 3.18
N PRO A 22 29.25 17.51 3.18
CA PRO A 22 28.45 18.57 3.78
C PRO A 22 26.99 18.63 3.31
N SER A 23 26.75 18.29 2.05
CA SER A 23 25.44 18.29 1.40
C SER A 23 24.63 17.01 1.60
N ARG A 24 25.21 15.95 2.19
CA ARG A 24 24.47 14.72 2.45
C ARG A 24 23.33 15.00 3.41
N ARG A 25 22.19 14.38 3.19
CA ARG A 25 21.01 14.56 4.05
C ARG A 25 21.27 13.96 5.42
N LEU A 26 20.93 14.70 6.47
CA LEU A 26 21.15 14.34 7.87
C LEU A 26 20.45 13.03 8.22
N ALA A 27 19.28 12.74 7.64
CA ALA A 27 18.61 11.45 7.83
C ALA A 27 19.51 10.25 7.49
N HIS A 28 20.28 10.32 6.39
CA HIS A 28 21.18 9.24 5.99
C HIS A 28 22.41 9.16 6.88
N VAL A 29 22.96 10.30 7.32
CA VAL A 29 24.08 10.34 8.28
C VAL A 29 23.68 9.69 9.60
N LEU A 30 22.53 10.10 10.17
CA LEU A 30 21.99 9.56 11.41
C LEU A 30 21.80 8.05 11.34
N ARG A 31 21.23 7.54 10.24
CA ARG A 31 20.92 6.12 10.08
C ARG A 31 22.14 5.26 9.77
N GLU A 32 22.93 5.68 8.78
CA GLU A 32 23.94 4.82 8.13
C GLU A 32 25.33 4.95 8.77
N GLU A 33 25.64 6.08 9.42
CA GLU A 33 26.92 6.30 10.09
C GLU A 33 26.80 6.24 11.61
N LEU A 34 25.68 6.73 12.16
CA LEU A 34 25.48 6.87 13.61
C LEU A 34 24.48 5.86 14.20
N GLY A 35 23.95 4.95 13.36
CA GLY A 35 23.08 3.84 13.79
C GLY A 35 21.70 4.24 14.31
N GLN A 36 21.26 5.48 14.15
CA GLN A 36 19.95 5.98 14.61
C GLN A 36 18.84 5.60 13.61
N THR A 37 18.60 4.31 13.48
CA THR A 37 17.63 3.74 12.53
C THR A 37 16.17 4.00 12.91
N GLY A 38 15.88 4.48 14.13
CA GLY A 38 14.57 4.98 14.53
C GLY A 38 14.16 6.23 13.75
N THR A 39 15.12 6.99 13.21
CA THR A 39 14.85 8.01 12.20
C THR A 39 14.47 7.32 10.88
N LYS A 40 13.17 7.12 10.63
CA LYS A 40 12.70 6.38 9.44
C LYS A 40 12.69 7.26 8.19
N VAL A 41 13.02 6.70 7.03
CA VAL A 41 13.00 7.43 5.74
C VAL A 41 11.96 6.79 4.83
N GLY A 42 10.94 7.57 4.46
CA GLY A 42 9.84 7.13 3.60
C GLY A 42 9.87 7.79 2.22
N CYS A 43 9.35 9.01 2.12
CA CYS A 43 9.31 9.77 0.86
C CYS A 43 10.69 10.28 0.40
N ASP A 44 11.60 10.50 1.34
CA ASP A 44 12.88 11.19 1.13
C ASP A 44 12.71 12.51 0.32
N ALA A 45 11.67 13.29 0.65
CA ALA A 45 11.32 14.54 -0.03
C ALA A 45 10.71 15.61 0.89
N GLY A 46 10.62 15.33 2.20
CA GLY A 46 10.01 16.22 3.19
C GLY A 46 8.49 16.06 3.38
N ASP A 47 7.81 15.27 2.53
CA ASP A 47 6.34 15.17 2.53
C ASP A 47 5.75 14.28 3.64
N CYS A 48 6.40 13.16 3.98
CA CYS A 48 5.80 12.16 4.86
C CYS A 48 6.09 12.33 6.35
N GLY A 49 7.09 13.15 6.72
CA GLY A 49 7.52 13.36 8.12
C GLY A 49 8.01 12.13 8.90
N ALA A 50 8.18 10.96 8.29
CA ALA A 50 8.68 9.78 9.00
C ALA A 50 10.09 9.99 9.59
N CYS A 51 10.86 10.90 8.99
CA CYS A 51 12.22 11.27 9.37
C CYS A 51 12.28 12.47 10.34
N THR A 52 11.16 12.85 10.94
CA THR A 52 11.12 13.98 11.87
C THR A 52 12.03 13.72 13.07
N ILE A 53 12.91 14.68 13.32
CA ILE A 53 13.81 14.76 14.49
C ILE A 53 13.62 16.14 15.15
N LEU A 54 14.26 16.38 16.29
CA LEU A 54 14.42 17.74 16.81
C LEU A 54 15.81 18.27 16.49
N LEU A 55 15.89 19.48 15.95
CA LEU A 55 17.10 20.25 15.74
C LEU A 55 17.00 21.54 16.56
N ASP A 56 17.83 21.66 17.59
CA ASP A 56 17.72 22.67 18.67
C ASP A 56 16.30 22.76 19.25
N GLY A 57 15.71 21.60 19.56
CA GLY A 57 14.39 21.49 20.17
C GLY A 57 13.21 21.77 19.23
N ARG A 58 13.44 21.99 17.93
CA ARG A 58 12.38 22.21 16.92
C ARG A 58 12.28 21.03 15.97
N GLN A 59 11.07 20.58 15.68
CA GLN A 59 10.87 19.50 14.73
C GLN A 59 11.28 19.89 13.31
N VAL A 60 12.00 19.00 12.61
CA VAL A 60 12.40 19.17 11.20
C VAL A 60 12.41 17.83 10.47
N CYS A 61 12.08 17.83 9.17
CA CYS A 61 12.29 16.66 8.30
C CYS A 61 13.79 16.48 8.02
N SER A 62 14.47 15.55 8.70
CA SER A 62 15.93 15.36 8.54
C SER A 62 16.38 14.98 7.13
N CYS A 63 15.49 14.47 6.27
CA CYS A 63 15.78 14.24 4.85
C CYS A 63 15.98 15.54 4.05
N MET A 64 15.49 16.68 4.56
CA MET A 64 15.65 18.00 3.94
C MET A 64 16.75 18.85 4.59
N VAL A 65 17.47 18.31 5.57
CA VAL A 65 18.53 19.01 6.30
C VAL A 65 19.89 18.51 5.82
N PRO A 66 20.73 19.33 5.18
CA PRO A 66 22.14 18.98 4.92
C PRO A 66 22.91 18.75 6.22
N ALA A 67 23.81 17.76 6.23
CA ALA A 67 24.59 17.39 7.40
C ALA A 67 25.38 18.58 7.99
N ALA A 68 25.91 19.46 7.13
CA ALA A 68 26.63 20.65 7.58
C ALA A 68 25.79 21.59 8.47
N GLN A 69 24.47 21.60 8.31
CA GLN A 69 23.59 22.40 9.15
C GLN A 69 23.44 21.86 10.57
N ALA A 70 23.89 20.63 10.86
CA ALA A 70 23.90 20.07 12.21
C ALA A 70 25.15 20.48 13.01
N ASN A 71 26.21 20.98 12.35
CA ASN A 71 27.49 21.27 12.99
C ASN A 71 27.33 22.26 14.17
N GLY A 72 27.79 21.86 15.36
CA GLY A 72 27.70 22.62 16.61
C GLY A 72 26.31 22.67 17.24
N ARG A 73 25.31 21.96 16.70
CA ARG A 73 23.90 22.02 17.14
C ARG A 73 23.51 20.81 17.97
N THR A 74 22.30 20.85 18.52
CA THR A 74 21.71 19.70 19.23
C THR A 74 20.71 18.99 18.33
N VAL A 75 20.88 17.68 18.20
CA VAL A 75 20.00 16.77 17.46
C VAL A 75 19.41 15.75 18.44
N GLU A 76 18.09 15.62 18.45
CA GLU A 76 17.39 14.57 19.21
C GLU A 76 16.57 13.70 18.26
N THR A 77 16.68 12.39 18.41
CA THR A 77 15.93 11.38 17.67
C THR A 77 15.04 10.59 18.64
N VAL A 78 14.24 9.65 18.12
CA VAL A 78 13.34 8.82 18.95
C VAL A 78 14.09 8.01 20.00
N GLU A 79 15.31 7.59 19.68
CA GLU A 79 16.22 6.87 20.57
C GLU A 79 16.58 7.69 21.83
N GLY A 80 16.59 9.02 21.72
CA GLY A 80 16.83 9.93 22.85
C GLY A 80 15.62 10.16 23.76
N LEU A 81 14.42 9.69 23.37
CA LEU A 81 13.21 9.87 24.17
C LEU A 81 13.11 8.90 25.36
N ALA A 82 13.65 7.68 25.21
CA ALA A 82 13.64 6.66 26.25
C ALA A 82 14.87 6.80 27.15
N GLY A 83 14.66 6.90 28.47
CA GLY A 83 15.74 7.01 29.46
C GLY A 83 16.02 5.67 30.14
N ASN A 84 17.26 5.19 30.12
CA ASN A 84 17.66 3.92 30.78
C ASN A 84 16.81 2.70 30.35
N GLY A 85 16.31 2.67 29.11
CA GLY A 85 15.47 1.59 28.58
C GLY A 85 13.98 1.65 28.97
N ALA A 86 13.57 2.68 29.73
CA ALA A 86 12.18 2.96 30.05
C ALA A 86 11.58 3.98 29.08
N LEU A 87 10.35 3.70 28.63
CA LEU A 87 9.57 4.63 27.81
C LEU A 87 9.23 5.88 28.63
N ASN A 88 9.26 7.06 27.99
CA ASN A 88 8.73 8.27 28.62
C ASN A 88 7.19 8.30 28.60
N ASP A 89 6.57 9.28 29.26
CA ASP A 89 5.12 9.34 29.39
C ASP A 89 4.37 9.45 28.04
N LEU A 90 4.98 10.07 27.02
CA LEU A 90 4.41 10.16 25.68
C LEU A 90 4.46 8.81 24.96
N GLN A 91 5.60 8.12 25.03
CA GLN A 91 5.78 6.78 24.47
C GLN A 91 4.84 5.76 25.14
N GLU A 92 4.74 5.81 26.47
CA GLU A 92 3.78 5.05 27.26
C GLU A 92 2.34 5.31 26.83
N ALA A 93 1.95 6.58 26.62
CA ALA A 93 0.62 6.91 26.13
C ALA A 93 0.36 6.33 24.73
N PHE A 94 1.32 6.42 23.81
CA PHE A 94 1.20 5.80 22.48
C PHE A 94 1.00 4.27 22.58
N HIS A 95 1.68 3.64 23.53
CA HIS A 95 1.53 2.21 23.79
C HIS A 95 0.12 1.87 24.30
N ARG A 96 -0.33 2.57 25.35
CA ARG A 96 -1.63 2.34 26.02
C ARG A 96 -2.86 2.72 25.18
N TYR A 97 -2.70 3.57 24.18
CA TYR A 97 -3.79 3.96 23.28
C TYR A 97 -3.79 3.17 21.96
N GLY A 98 -2.80 2.28 21.75
CA GLY A 98 -2.67 1.52 20.51
C GLY A 98 -2.38 2.43 19.31
N ALA A 99 -1.63 3.51 19.52
CA ALA A 99 -1.33 4.53 18.51
C ALA A 99 -0.36 4.04 17.42
N ALA A 100 0.28 2.87 17.61
CA ALA A 100 1.15 2.22 16.64
C ALA A 100 0.49 0.99 16.01
N GLN A 101 0.34 0.99 14.68
CA GLN A 101 -0.04 -0.19 13.89
C GLN A 101 1.18 -0.83 13.24
N CYS A 102 1.52 -0.40 12.01
CA CYS A 102 2.76 -0.83 11.36
C CYS A 102 3.99 -0.30 12.10
N GLY A 103 3.93 0.95 12.59
CA GLY A 103 4.95 1.59 13.42
C GLY A 103 5.93 2.50 12.68
N ILE A 104 6.01 2.45 11.35
CA ILE A 104 7.05 3.18 10.59
C ILE A 104 6.98 4.71 10.76
N CYS A 105 5.78 5.28 10.93
CA CYS A 105 5.61 6.73 11.15
C CYS A 105 5.72 7.11 12.64
N THR A 106 5.69 6.13 13.55
CA THR A 106 5.57 6.37 14.99
C THR A 106 6.75 7.19 15.55
N PRO A 107 8.01 6.93 15.20
CA PRO A 107 9.12 7.81 15.58
C PRO A 107 8.90 9.28 15.22
N GLY A 108 8.55 9.58 13.96
CA GLY A 108 8.30 10.95 13.52
C GLY A 108 7.13 11.62 14.26
N MET A 109 6.06 10.85 14.54
CA MET A 109 4.92 11.33 15.34
C MET A 109 5.33 11.69 16.77
N LEU A 110 6.16 10.86 17.40
CA LEU A 110 6.66 11.11 18.76
C LEU A 110 7.55 12.34 18.81
N MET A 111 8.42 12.54 17.81
CA MET A 111 9.27 13.74 17.76
C MET A 111 8.44 15.02 17.55
N ALA A 112 7.47 15.00 16.64
CA ALA A 112 6.56 16.11 16.41
C ALA A 112 5.72 16.46 17.66
N ALA A 113 5.16 15.45 18.32
CA ALA A 113 4.42 15.60 19.56
C ALA A 113 5.32 16.10 20.71
N THR A 114 6.59 15.68 20.76
CA THR A 114 7.55 16.15 21.77
C THR A 114 7.82 17.65 21.63
N ASP A 115 8.01 18.17 20.40
CA ASP A 115 8.12 19.62 20.16
C ASP A 115 6.88 20.37 20.66
N LEU A 116 5.68 19.87 20.34
CA LEU A 116 4.43 20.47 20.81
C LEU A 116 4.34 20.51 22.34
N LEU A 117 4.54 19.36 23.00
CA LEU A 117 4.35 19.21 24.44
C LEU A 117 5.37 19.98 25.27
N ARG A 118 6.57 20.23 24.73
CA ARG A 118 7.57 21.12 25.37
C ARG A 118 7.15 22.59 25.34
N ARG A 119 6.28 22.99 24.41
CA ARG A 119 5.74 24.36 24.29
C ARG A 119 4.40 24.54 24.98
N ASN A 120 3.56 23.51 24.95
CA ASN A 120 2.24 23.49 25.57
C ASN A 120 1.97 22.09 26.15
N HIS A 121 1.98 21.97 27.47
CA HIS A 121 1.74 20.69 28.17
C HIS A 121 0.27 20.23 28.14
N LYS A 122 -0.66 21.08 27.69
CA LYS A 122 -2.10 20.76 27.58
C LYS A 122 -2.66 21.30 26.25
N PRO A 123 -2.21 20.76 25.10
CA PRO A 123 -2.67 21.22 23.81
C PRO A 123 -4.12 20.82 23.55
N SER A 124 -4.82 21.64 22.79
CA SER A 124 -6.10 21.29 22.18
C SER A 124 -5.92 20.27 21.06
N GLU A 125 -7.00 19.59 20.70
CA GLU A 125 -7.01 18.65 19.58
C GLU A 125 -6.55 19.29 18.26
N GLN A 126 -6.96 20.55 17.99
CA GLN A 126 -6.53 21.27 16.80
C GLN A 126 -5.02 21.55 16.81
N GLU A 127 -4.44 21.98 17.94
CA GLU A 127 -3.00 22.20 18.05
C GLU A 127 -2.19 20.91 17.83
N ILE A 128 -2.75 19.75 18.22
CA ILE A 128 -2.15 18.44 17.93
C ILE A 128 -2.21 18.14 16.43
N PHE A 129 -3.36 18.33 15.79
CA PHE A 129 -3.46 18.15 14.34
C PHE A 129 -2.49 19.06 13.57
N ASP A 130 -2.37 20.32 13.97
CA ASP A 130 -1.46 21.29 13.34
C ASP A 130 0.01 20.86 13.53
N ALA A 131 0.39 20.41 14.73
CA ALA A 131 1.75 19.94 15.01
C ALA A 131 2.11 18.65 14.28
N LEU A 132 1.14 17.77 14.05
CA LEU A 132 1.33 16.51 13.32
C LEU A 132 1.12 16.64 11.82
N GLY A 133 0.68 17.80 11.30
CA GLY A 133 0.29 17.97 9.91
C GLY A 133 1.39 17.62 8.89
N GLY A 134 2.66 17.70 9.30
CA GLY A 134 3.82 17.28 8.51
C GLY A 134 4.20 15.80 8.60
N VAL A 135 3.50 14.99 9.39
CA VAL A 135 3.78 13.56 9.60
C VAL A 135 2.59 12.71 9.15
N LEU A 136 2.79 11.93 8.09
CA LEU A 136 1.73 11.13 7.48
C LEU A 136 1.58 9.75 8.16
N CYS A 137 0.33 9.32 8.36
CA CYS A 137 0.02 7.96 8.79
C CYS A 137 -1.03 7.33 7.87
N ARG A 138 -0.68 6.20 7.26
CA ARG A 138 -1.60 5.45 6.37
C ARG A 138 -2.44 4.39 7.10
N CYS A 139 -2.14 4.09 8.37
CA CYS A 139 -2.72 2.94 9.08
C CYS A 139 -3.84 3.32 10.06
N THR A 140 -3.65 4.38 10.85
CA THR A 140 -4.44 4.60 12.08
C THR A 140 -5.64 5.53 11.91
N GLY A 141 -5.69 6.31 10.82
CA GLY A 141 -6.66 7.40 10.70
C GLY A 141 -6.48 8.51 11.75
N TYR A 142 -5.27 8.64 12.32
CA TYR A 142 -4.85 9.66 13.31
C TYR A 142 -5.53 9.63 14.68
N ARG A 143 -6.78 9.17 14.81
CA ARG A 143 -7.57 9.31 16.04
C ARG A 143 -6.86 8.79 17.30
N LYS A 144 -6.29 7.59 17.26
CA LYS A 144 -5.56 7.00 18.40
C LYS A 144 -4.24 7.70 18.72
N ILE A 145 -3.62 8.34 17.73
CA ILE A 145 -2.40 9.15 17.94
C ILE A 145 -2.77 10.43 18.69
N VAL A 146 -3.83 11.12 18.25
CA VAL A 146 -4.33 12.33 18.91
C VAL A 146 -4.79 12.04 20.34
N GLU A 147 -5.58 10.97 20.54
CA GLU A 147 -6.00 10.54 21.87
C GLU A 147 -4.80 10.25 22.78
N ALA A 148 -3.75 9.58 22.29
CA ALA A 148 -2.54 9.35 23.07
C ALA A 148 -1.87 10.65 23.54
N ILE A 149 -1.82 11.67 22.67
CA ILE A 149 -1.18 12.96 22.99
C ILE A 149 -2.02 13.78 23.98
N LEU A 150 -3.35 13.75 23.86
CA LEU A 150 -4.26 14.43 24.80
C LEU A 150 -4.15 13.88 26.23
N HIS A 151 -3.81 12.60 26.37
CA HIS A 151 -3.78 11.88 27.65
C HIS A 151 -2.37 11.51 28.13
N VAL A 152 -1.34 12.24 27.70
CA VAL A 152 0.02 12.05 28.21
C VAL A 152 0.06 12.24 29.73
N GLY A 153 0.71 11.32 30.43
CA GLY A 153 0.80 11.32 31.90
C GLY A 153 -0.46 10.81 32.62
N ASP A 154 -1.59 10.67 31.93
CA ASP A 154 -2.80 10.08 32.48
C ASP A 154 -2.73 8.54 32.35
N ARG A 155 -2.52 7.89 33.50
CA ARG A 155 -2.41 6.43 33.60
C ARG A 155 -3.76 5.76 33.86
N GLU A 156 -4.77 6.53 34.28
CA GLU A 156 -6.10 6.00 34.66
C GLU A 156 -7.03 5.91 33.44
N SER A 157 -6.87 6.78 32.44
CA SER A 157 -7.67 6.75 31.19
C SER A 157 -7.20 5.74 30.13
N ALA A 158 -6.30 4.82 30.48
CA ALA A 158 -5.73 3.87 29.53
C ALA A 158 -6.81 3.02 28.84
N LEU A 159 -6.85 3.05 27.51
CA LEU A 159 -7.78 2.24 26.73
C LEU A 159 -7.37 0.76 26.65
N ILE A 160 -6.07 0.49 26.85
CA ILE A 160 -5.47 -0.83 26.84
C ILE A 160 -5.05 -1.19 28.27
N VAL A 161 -5.54 -2.34 28.74
CA VAL A 161 -5.17 -2.95 30.01
C VAL A 161 -4.92 -4.41 29.71
N ASP A 162 -3.72 -4.89 30.04
CA ASP A 162 -3.38 -6.28 29.79
C ASP A 162 -4.33 -7.19 30.60
N PRO A 163 -5.06 -8.08 29.92
CA PRO A 163 -6.06 -8.90 30.54
C PRO A 163 -5.41 -10.00 31.38
N ASP A 164 -6.15 -10.47 32.38
CA ASP A 164 -5.75 -11.65 33.14
C ASP A 164 -5.51 -12.87 32.22
N ALA A 165 -4.68 -13.79 32.68
CA ALA A 165 -4.42 -15.03 31.96
C ALA A 165 -5.74 -15.77 31.65
N GLY A 166 -5.96 -16.07 30.37
CA GLY A 166 -7.21 -16.69 29.89
C GLY A 166 -8.31 -15.70 29.45
N ALA A 167 -8.15 -14.39 29.67
CA ALA A 167 -9.11 -13.36 29.31
C ALA A 167 -8.70 -12.50 28.08
N ALA A 168 -7.72 -12.97 27.29
CA ALA A 168 -7.15 -12.17 26.20
C ALA A 168 -8.05 -11.99 24.97
N VAL A 169 -8.92 -12.97 24.67
CA VAL A 169 -9.78 -12.91 23.48
C VAL A 169 -10.86 -11.85 23.65
N GLY A 170 -10.87 -10.84 22.79
CA GLY A 170 -11.81 -9.72 22.83
C GLY A 170 -11.39 -8.56 23.76
N ALA A 171 -10.35 -8.73 24.56
CA ALA A 171 -9.82 -7.68 25.42
C ALA A 171 -8.93 -6.69 24.64
N ARG A 172 -8.88 -5.45 25.13
CA ARG A 172 -7.94 -4.43 24.64
C ARG A 172 -6.59 -4.63 25.31
N ALA A 173 -5.77 -5.53 24.76
CA ALA A 173 -4.44 -5.84 25.27
C ALA A 173 -3.34 -5.05 24.53
N ALA A 174 -2.20 -4.85 25.18
CA ALA A 174 -1.06 -4.22 24.55
C ALA A 174 -0.50 -5.14 23.46
N LYS A 175 -0.05 -4.54 22.35
CA LYS A 175 0.62 -5.31 21.31
C LYS A 175 1.98 -5.76 21.82
N VAL A 176 2.25 -7.06 21.73
CA VAL A 176 3.55 -7.65 22.07
C VAL A 176 4.71 -7.05 21.26
N ASP A 177 4.44 -6.65 20.01
CA ASP A 177 5.38 -5.98 19.10
C ASP A 177 5.29 -4.44 19.18
N GLY A 178 4.53 -3.89 20.13
CA GLY A 178 4.24 -2.47 20.22
C GLY A 178 5.41 -1.63 20.73
N LYS A 179 6.19 -2.15 21.69
CA LYS A 179 7.27 -1.39 22.33
C LYS A 179 8.36 -1.00 21.33
N GLN A 180 8.80 -1.94 20.49
CA GLN A 180 9.87 -1.71 19.51
C GLN A 180 9.49 -0.64 18.48
N LYS A 181 8.20 -0.55 18.12
CA LYS A 181 7.68 0.49 17.21
C LYS A 181 7.67 1.89 17.83
N ILE A 182 7.66 1.97 19.16
CA ILE A 182 7.54 3.21 19.93
C ILE A 182 8.91 3.74 20.35
N ASP A 183 9.84 2.87 20.74
CA ASP A 183 11.20 3.28 21.07
C ASP A 183 12.11 3.41 19.83
N GLY A 184 11.60 3.04 18.65
CA GLY A 184 12.31 3.14 17.38
C GLY A 184 13.22 1.96 17.06
N SER A 185 13.28 0.94 17.92
CA SER A 185 14.13 -0.24 17.74
C SER A 185 13.58 -1.28 16.76
N GLU A 186 12.31 -1.16 16.34
CA GLU A 186 11.73 -2.02 15.31
C GLU A 186 12.46 -1.85 13.97
N LEU A 187 12.82 -2.99 13.35
CA LEU A 187 13.63 -3.03 12.14
C LEU A 187 12.76 -3.31 10.90
N TYR A 188 12.87 -2.40 9.93
CA TYR A 188 12.20 -2.44 8.63
C TYR A 188 13.21 -2.77 7.52
N GLY A 189 12.73 -2.95 6.28
CA GLY A 189 13.55 -3.47 5.17
C GLY A 189 14.81 -2.64 4.86
N ALA A 190 14.79 -1.34 5.13
CA ALA A 190 15.89 -0.42 4.88
C ALA A 190 16.80 -0.17 6.09
N ASP A 191 16.52 -0.76 7.26
CA ASP A 191 17.20 -0.45 8.52
C ASP A 191 18.48 -1.26 8.75
N ALA A 192 18.57 -2.47 8.18
CA ALA A 192 19.71 -3.35 8.41
C ALA A 192 20.13 -4.07 7.12
N ALA A 193 21.44 -4.25 6.95
CA ALA A 193 22.08 -5.11 5.96
C ALA A 193 23.51 -5.45 6.45
N PRO A 194 24.19 -6.46 5.89
CA PRO A 194 25.62 -6.67 6.11
C PRO A 194 26.43 -5.42 5.77
N ALA A 195 27.50 -5.16 6.53
CA ALA A 195 28.28 -3.92 6.42
C ALA A 195 29.00 -3.78 5.06
N ASP A 196 29.33 -4.89 4.41
CA ASP A 196 29.99 -4.98 3.12
C ASP A 196 29.01 -5.12 1.93
N ALA A 197 27.71 -4.98 2.18
CA ALA A 197 26.68 -5.13 1.16
C ALA A 197 26.81 -4.08 0.05
N LEU A 198 26.74 -4.54 -1.20
CA LEU A 198 26.64 -3.69 -2.37
C LEU A 198 25.23 -3.11 -2.52
N TRP A 199 25.12 -2.00 -3.23
CA TRP A 199 23.86 -1.36 -3.56
C TRP A 199 23.38 -1.74 -4.94
N LEU A 200 22.06 -1.92 -5.06
CA LEU A 200 21.36 -2.15 -6.31
C LEU A 200 20.43 -1.00 -6.65
N ARG A 201 20.49 -0.52 -7.90
CA ARG A 201 19.52 0.40 -8.49
C ARG A 201 18.99 -0.15 -9.81
N THR A 202 17.68 -0.11 -9.99
CA THR A 202 17.03 -0.54 -11.24
C THR A 202 16.95 0.62 -12.23
N ILE A 203 17.26 0.36 -13.49
CA ILE A 203 16.94 1.25 -14.62
C ILE A 203 15.64 0.75 -15.24
N ARG A 204 14.70 1.67 -15.41
CA ARG A 204 13.32 1.35 -15.76
C ARG A 204 12.91 2.00 -17.06
N SER A 205 11.91 1.43 -17.71
CA SER A 205 11.40 1.99 -18.96
C SER A 205 10.79 3.37 -18.74
N PRO A 206 11.17 4.38 -19.55
CA PRO A 206 10.47 5.66 -19.59
C PRO A 206 9.18 5.60 -20.44
N TYR A 207 8.94 4.51 -21.19
CA TYR A 207 7.86 4.36 -22.16
C TYR A 207 6.76 3.41 -21.68
N TRP A 208 5.53 3.66 -22.10
CA TRP A 208 4.39 2.77 -21.84
C TRP A 208 4.43 1.50 -22.70
N SER A 209 5.01 1.58 -23.90
CA SER A 209 5.25 0.44 -24.78
C SER A 209 6.44 0.76 -25.67
N ALA A 210 7.42 -0.14 -25.73
CA ALA A 210 8.57 -0.01 -26.62
C ALA A 210 9.22 -1.37 -26.86
N THR A 211 9.98 -1.49 -27.95
CA THR A 211 11.06 -2.48 -28.06
C THR A 211 12.39 -1.79 -27.77
N PHE A 212 13.40 -2.55 -27.35
CA PHE A 212 14.70 -1.98 -27.06
C PHE A 212 15.84 -2.97 -27.29
N GLU A 213 17.04 -2.44 -27.48
CA GLU A 213 18.29 -3.20 -27.50
C GLU A 213 19.29 -2.57 -26.51
N ILE A 214 20.05 -3.41 -25.81
CA ILE A 214 21.11 -2.98 -24.89
C ILE A 214 22.44 -3.06 -25.64
N GLY A 215 23.13 -1.92 -25.75
CA GLY A 215 24.46 -1.81 -26.35
C GLY A 215 25.60 -2.29 -25.46
N ASP A 216 26.84 -1.99 -25.85
CA ASP A 216 28.03 -2.39 -25.10
C ASP A 216 28.12 -1.67 -23.74
N LEU A 217 28.05 -2.45 -22.66
CA LEU A 217 28.14 -1.97 -21.28
C LEU A 217 29.59 -1.78 -20.79
N THR A 218 30.59 -2.28 -21.53
CA THR A 218 32.01 -2.22 -21.14
C THR A 218 32.49 -0.80 -20.80
N PRO A 219 32.18 0.25 -21.60
CA PRO A 219 32.62 1.60 -21.30
C PRO A 219 32.04 2.18 -20.01
N LEU A 220 30.93 1.62 -19.50
CA LEU A 220 30.30 2.06 -18.27
C LEU A 220 31.20 1.77 -17.06
N TYR A 221 31.87 0.60 -17.03
CA TYR A 221 32.78 0.23 -15.96
C TYR A 221 34.02 1.13 -15.89
N ASP A 222 34.56 1.52 -17.05
CA ASP A 222 35.69 2.47 -17.11
C ASP A 222 35.29 3.85 -16.61
N LYS A 223 34.08 4.30 -16.95
CA LYS A 223 33.54 5.60 -16.53
C LYS A 223 33.16 5.62 -15.05
N TYR A 224 32.73 4.48 -14.50
CA TYR A 224 32.24 4.35 -13.13
C TYR A 224 32.94 3.19 -12.40
N PRO A 225 34.17 3.38 -11.88
CA PRO A 225 34.97 2.31 -11.29
C PRO A 225 34.35 1.59 -10.07
N GLY A 226 33.35 2.22 -9.43
CA GLY A 226 32.60 1.64 -8.32
C GLY A 226 31.39 0.78 -8.74
N LEU A 227 31.10 0.72 -10.04
CA LEU A 227 30.12 -0.20 -10.61
C LEU A 227 30.76 -1.58 -10.69
N VAL A 228 30.12 -2.55 -10.05
CA VAL A 228 30.62 -3.93 -9.95
C VAL A 228 30.02 -4.80 -11.05
N ASP A 229 28.73 -4.63 -11.34
CA ASP A 229 28.04 -5.43 -12.35
C ASP A 229 26.77 -4.72 -12.87
N VAL A 230 26.30 -5.15 -14.04
CA VAL A 230 25.02 -4.73 -14.64
C VAL A 230 24.26 -5.99 -15.03
N LEU A 231 23.13 -6.23 -14.37
CA LEU A 231 22.28 -7.39 -14.62
C LEU A 231 21.24 -7.09 -15.70
N THR A 232 21.01 -8.06 -16.55
CA THR A 232 20.04 -8.08 -17.66
C THR A 232 19.13 -9.32 -17.55
N SER A 233 18.15 -9.46 -18.44
CA SER A 233 17.32 -10.67 -18.56
C SER A 233 18.15 -11.95 -18.69
N ALA A 234 19.33 -11.89 -19.32
CA ALA A 234 20.24 -13.02 -19.54
C ALA A 234 20.90 -13.54 -18.25
N ASP A 235 20.88 -12.76 -17.17
CA ASP A 235 21.44 -13.16 -15.87
C ASP A 235 20.47 -13.98 -15.03
N VAL A 236 19.21 -14.15 -15.47
CA VAL A 236 18.20 -14.95 -14.77
C VAL A 236 18.45 -16.44 -15.03
N PRO A 237 18.85 -17.25 -14.03
CA PRO A 237 19.26 -18.64 -14.26
C PRO A 237 18.08 -19.62 -14.42
N GLY A 238 16.91 -19.29 -13.86
CA GLY A 238 15.68 -20.06 -13.97
C GLY A 238 14.69 -19.41 -14.94
N LEU A 239 13.49 -19.09 -14.45
CA LEU A 239 12.45 -18.44 -15.23
C LEU A 239 12.55 -16.91 -15.12
N ASN A 240 12.73 -16.21 -16.25
CA ASN A 240 12.58 -14.75 -16.31
C ASN A 240 11.09 -14.35 -16.32
N GLY A 241 10.40 -14.65 -15.22
CA GLY A 241 8.97 -14.45 -15.07
C GLY A 241 8.52 -14.75 -13.65
N PHE A 242 7.62 -13.92 -13.13
CA PHE A 242 7.01 -14.10 -11.81
C PHE A 242 5.53 -13.72 -11.82
N GLY A 243 4.82 -14.16 -10.79
CA GLY A 243 3.41 -13.85 -10.58
C GLY A 243 2.83 -14.71 -9.47
N VAL A 244 1.81 -14.23 -8.76
CA VAL A 244 1.28 -14.95 -7.59
C VAL A 244 0.69 -16.33 -7.94
N TYR A 245 0.20 -16.52 -9.16
CA TYR A 245 -0.44 -17.77 -9.58
C TYR A 245 0.59 -18.79 -10.08
N PRO A 246 0.45 -20.09 -9.75
CA PRO A 246 1.41 -21.12 -10.16
C PRO A 246 1.59 -21.25 -11.67
N ASP A 247 0.52 -21.03 -12.43
CA ASP A 247 0.42 -21.21 -13.88
C ASP A 247 0.61 -19.93 -14.70
N VAL A 248 0.71 -18.77 -14.04
CA VAL A 248 0.86 -17.47 -14.71
C VAL A 248 2.04 -16.70 -14.11
N LYS A 249 3.14 -16.63 -14.88
CA LYS A 249 4.40 -15.96 -14.54
C LYS A 249 4.75 -14.91 -15.60
N ASP A 250 3.79 -14.03 -15.87
CA ASP A 250 3.78 -13.18 -17.06
C ASP A 250 4.60 -11.90 -16.92
N GLN A 251 4.95 -11.48 -15.69
CA GLN A 251 5.78 -10.31 -15.45
C GLN A 251 7.27 -10.70 -15.41
N PRO A 252 8.13 -10.14 -16.28
CA PRO A 252 9.55 -10.47 -16.29
C PRO A 252 10.27 -9.86 -15.07
N VAL A 253 11.34 -10.51 -14.61
CA VAL A 253 12.24 -9.96 -13.59
C VAL A 253 12.96 -8.73 -14.15
N LEU A 254 13.51 -8.89 -15.35
CA LEU A 254 14.06 -7.83 -16.19
C LEU A 254 13.53 -8.02 -17.60
N ALA A 255 12.97 -6.96 -18.19
CA ALA A 255 12.40 -6.98 -19.52
C ALA A 255 13.42 -7.48 -20.55
N ASP A 256 12.93 -8.22 -21.55
CA ASP A 256 13.76 -8.82 -22.61
C ASP A 256 13.30 -8.31 -23.98
N GLY A 257 14.00 -7.30 -24.50
CA GLY A 257 13.76 -6.71 -25.82
C GLY A 257 12.45 -5.92 -25.99
N ALA A 258 11.51 -6.02 -25.04
CA ALA A 258 10.24 -5.28 -25.07
C ALA A 258 9.73 -4.95 -23.67
N VAL A 259 9.11 -3.78 -23.56
CA VAL A 259 8.43 -3.30 -22.35
C VAL A 259 6.95 -3.09 -22.63
N ARG A 260 6.14 -3.33 -21.60
CA ARG A 260 4.67 -3.30 -21.63
C ARG A 260 4.09 -2.22 -20.73
N PHE A 261 4.87 -1.60 -19.85
CA PHE A 261 4.43 -0.43 -19.09
C PHE A 261 5.59 0.49 -18.70
N ARG A 262 5.26 1.76 -18.40
CA ARG A 262 6.22 2.75 -17.91
C ARG A 262 6.59 2.43 -16.47
N GLY A 263 7.88 2.25 -16.20
CA GLY A 263 8.39 1.81 -14.89
C GLY A 263 8.81 0.34 -14.86
N GLU A 264 8.67 -0.39 -15.95
CA GLU A 264 9.14 -1.78 -16.06
C GLU A 264 10.66 -1.88 -15.91
N ALA A 265 11.15 -2.88 -15.16
CA ALA A 265 12.57 -3.07 -14.91
C ALA A 265 13.29 -3.59 -16.16
N VAL A 266 14.44 -3.00 -16.52
CA VAL A 266 15.17 -3.32 -17.76
C VAL A 266 16.58 -3.83 -17.46
N VAL A 267 17.34 -3.08 -16.65
CA VAL A 267 18.65 -3.51 -16.14
C VAL A 267 18.79 -3.16 -14.66
N ALA A 268 19.61 -3.90 -13.92
CA ALA A 268 19.93 -3.59 -12.53
C ALA A 268 21.43 -3.32 -12.36
N LEU A 269 21.77 -2.12 -11.89
CA LEU A 269 23.13 -1.69 -11.59
C LEU A 269 23.51 -2.14 -10.19
N VAL A 270 24.68 -2.76 -10.03
CA VAL A 270 25.18 -3.23 -8.73
C VAL A 270 26.56 -2.64 -8.47
N GLY A 271 26.76 -2.00 -7.33
CA GLY A 271 28.04 -1.33 -7.01
C GLY A 271 28.05 -0.68 -5.64
N ASP A 272 29.03 0.20 -5.38
CA ASP A 272 28.92 1.08 -4.22
C ASP A 272 27.77 2.07 -4.39
N ARG A 273 27.26 2.60 -3.27
CA ARG A 273 26.09 3.48 -3.26
C ARG A 273 26.29 4.72 -4.12
N GLU A 274 27.39 5.43 -3.93
CA GLU A 274 27.62 6.71 -4.60
C GLU A 274 27.66 6.51 -6.10
N THR A 275 28.28 5.42 -6.56
CA THR A 275 28.41 5.08 -7.97
C THR A 275 27.06 4.74 -8.62
N VAL A 276 26.27 3.80 -8.06
CA VAL A 276 25.00 3.40 -8.70
C VAL A 276 23.98 4.53 -8.79
N TYR A 277 24.00 5.47 -7.83
CA TYR A 277 23.13 6.64 -7.87
C TYR A 277 23.71 7.82 -8.69
N ALA A 278 25.01 7.83 -8.99
CA ALA A 278 25.63 8.83 -9.86
C ALA A 278 25.50 8.52 -11.36
N ILE A 279 25.28 7.26 -11.73
CA ILE A 279 25.00 6.86 -13.11
C ILE A 279 23.64 7.44 -13.53
N ARG A 280 23.59 8.20 -14.62
CA ARG A 280 22.31 8.70 -15.16
C ARG A 280 21.71 7.68 -16.10
N ASP A 281 20.39 7.70 -16.23
CA ASP A 281 19.69 6.72 -17.08
C ASP A 281 20.15 6.84 -18.55
N GLU A 282 20.51 8.04 -19.02
CA GLU A 282 21.01 8.28 -20.38
C GLU A 282 22.47 7.80 -20.59
N ASP A 283 23.20 7.50 -19.52
CA ASP A 283 24.55 6.94 -19.62
C ASP A 283 24.52 5.43 -19.90
N ILE A 284 23.35 4.78 -19.75
CA ILE A 284 23.15 3.37 -20.11
C ILE A 284 22.79 3.30 -21.60
N PRO A 285 23.51 2.52 -22.41
CA PRO A 285 23.31 2.46 -23.86
C PRO A 285 22.08 1.61 -24.22
N ILE A 286 20.88 2.10 -23.93
CA ILE A 286 19.62 1.45 -24.33
C ILE A 286 19.04 2.21 -25.52
N ASP A 287 18.95 1.53 -26.67
CA ASP A 287 18.28 2.06 -27.85
C ASP A 287 16.80 1.71 -27.80
N TRP A 288 15.93 2.72 -27.84
CA TRP A 288 14.49 2.56 -27.64
C TRP A 288 13.72 2.82 -28.94
N GLN A 289 12.79 1.91 -29.25
CA GLN A 289 11.80 2.09 -30.31
C GLN A 289 10.40 2.12 -29.68
N GLU A 290 9.92 3.34 -29.38
CA GLU A 290 8.60 3.55 -28.79
C GLU A 290 7.48 3.06 -29.73
N ARG A 291 6.46 2.43 -29.13
CA ARG A 291 5.26 1.96 -29.82
C ARG A 291 4.03 2.67 -29.25
N PRO A 292 2.96 2.86 -30.05
CA PRO A 292 1.71 3.40 -29.54
C PRO A 292 1.18 2.54 -28.37
N PRO A 293 0.96 3.11 -27.18
CA PRO A 293 0.43 2.36 -26.05
C PRO A 293 -1.09 2.23 -26.11
N LEU A 294 -1.61 1.13 -25.56
CA LEU A 294 -3.05 0.89 -25.36
C LEU A 294 -3.40 1.28 -23.92
N GLN A 295 -4.08 2.41 -23.73
CA GLN A 295 -4.39 2.96 -22.40
C GLN A 295 -5.89 3.22 -22.24
N GLY A 296 -6.36 3.25 -21.00
CA GLY A 296 -7.78 3.39 -20.69
C GLY A 296 -8.57 2.12 -21.04
N PHE A 297 -9.89 2.25 -21.17
CA PHE A 297 -10.78 1.12 -21.42
C PHE A 297 -10.94 0.83 -22.91
N ASP A 298 -11.12 1.87 -23.73
CA ASP A 298 -11.59 1.70 -25.09
C ASP A 298 -10.48 1.23 -26.06
N ALA A 299 -9.24 1.72 -25.90
CA ALA A 299 -8.13 1.38 -26.78
C ALA A 299 -7.69 -0.10 -26.70
N PRO A 300 -7.44 -0.70 -25.51
CA PRO A 300 -7.05 -2.11 -25.44
C PRO A 300 -8.17 -3.08 -25.83
N MET A 301 -9.44 -2.70 -25.66
CA MET A 301 -10.61 -3.53 -25.94
C MET A 301 -11.19 -3.33 -27.35
N ALA A 302 -10.61 -2.45 -28.17
CA ALA A 302 -11.09 -2.21 -29.52
C ALA A 302 -10.91 -3.42 -30.45
N ASP A 303 -11.84 -3.63 -31.37
CA ASP A 303 -11.73 -4.66 -32.40
C ASP A 303 -10.46 -4.45 -33.24
N GLY A 304 -9.59 -5.47 -33.27
CA GLY A 304 -8.32 -5.40 -33.99
C GLY A 304 -7.21 -4.61 -33.26
N ALA A 305 -7.39 -4.25 -31.99
CA ALA A 305 -6.32 -3.70 -31.16
C ALA A 305 -5.10 -4.62 -31.17
N ALA A 306 -3.90 -4.03 -31.11
CA ALA A 306 -2.68 -4.80 -30.94
C ALA A 306 -2.73 -5.61 -29.65
N GLN A 307 -2.12 -6.79 -29.65
CA GLN A 307 -2.08 -7.63 -28.46
C GLN A 307 -0.84 -7.31 -27.61
N ILE A 308 -1.07 -7.04 -26.32
CA ILE A 308 0.00 -6.82 -25.32
C ILE A 308 0.70 -8.14 -25.00
N HIS A 309 -0.08 -9.21 -24.94
CA HIS A 309 0.37 -10.60 -24.79
C HIS A 309 -0.12 -11.41 -25.99
N ALA A 310 0.79 -12.08 -26.69
CA ALA A 310 0.50 -12.76 -27.95
C ALA A 310 -0.53 -13.89 -27.81
N ASP A 311 -0.67 -14.48 -26.62
CA ASP A 311 -1.60 -15.55 -26.29
C ASP A 311 -2.94 -15.05 -25.68
N LYS A 312 -3.15 -13.74 -25.58
CA LYS A 312 -4.33 -13.11 -24.97
C LYS A 312 -5.17 -12.36 -26.00
N PRO A 313 -6.03 -13.06 -26.78
CA PRO A 313 -6.86 -12.42 -27.79
C PRO A 313 -7.78 -11.36 -27.18
N GLY A 314 -7.91 -10.22 -27.85
CA GLY A 314 -8.72 -9.08 -27.39
C GLY A 314 -8.19 -8.39 -26.14
N ASN A 315 -6.93 -8.64 -25.75
CA ASN A 315 -6.33 -8.19 -24.50
C ASN A 315 -7.15 -8.60 -23.26
N ILE A 316 -7.93 -9.68 -23.34
CA ILE A 316 -8.70 -10.17 -22.21
C ILE A 316 -7.81 -11.02 -21.31
N MET A 317 -7.78 -10.68 -20.03
CA MET A 317 -7.17 -11.53 -19.01
C MET A 317 -8.12 -12.66 -18.65
N ALA A 318 -9.32 -12.33 -18.16
CA ALA A 318 -10.33 -13.31 -17.78
C ALA A 318 -11.70 -12.67 -17.56
N HIS A 319 -12.76 -13.48 -17.68
CA HIS A 319 -14.13 -13.11 -17.32
C HIS A 319 -14.59 -13.80 -16.04
N GLY A 320 -15.25 -13.06 -15.16
CA GLY A 320 -15.95 -13.60 -13.99
C GLY A 320 -17.47 -13.52 -14.18
N PHE A 321 -18.20 -14.48 -13.62
CA PHE A 321 -19.64 -14.60 -13.80
C PHE A 321 -20.32 -15.23 -12.59
N VAL A 322 -21.39 -14.60 -12.11
CA VAL A 322 -22.34 -15.20 -11.16
C VAL A 322 -23.76 -14.95 -11.66
N GLU A 323 -24.58 -15.98 -11.63
CA GLU A 323 -26.00 -15.90 -12.00
C GLU A 323 -26.86 -16.71 -11.03
N LYS A 324 -28.00 -16.14 -10.65
CA LYS A 324 -29.01 -16.75 -9.79
C LYS A 324 -30.39 -16.26 -10.24
N GLY A 325 -31.35 -17.18 -10.42
CA GLY A 325 -32.71 -16.82 -10.84
C GLY A 325 -32.79 -16.34 -12.29
N ASP A 326 -33.86 -15.62 -12.63
CA ASP A 326 -34.13 -15.08 -13.97
C ASP A 326 -34.20 -13.54 -13.91
N VAL A 327 -33.07 -12.91 -14.24
CA VAL A 327 -32.92 -11.45 -14.18
C VAL A 327 -33.79 -10.75 -15.22
N ASP A 328 -33.90 -11.30 -16.43
CA ASP A 328 -34.63 -10.65 -17.52
C ASP A 328 -36.15 -10.71 -17.27
N ALA A 329 -36.65 -11.83 -16.73
CA ALA A 329 -38.04 -11.94 -16.28
C ALA A 329 -38.32 -10.99 -15.10
N ALA A 330 -37.41 -10.90 -14.13
CA ALA A 330 -37.59 -10.02 -12.97
C ALA A 330 -37.70 -8.54 -13.39
N PHE A 331 -36.80 -8.06 -14.26
CA PHE A 331 -36.85 -6.68 -14.79
C PHE A 331 -38.04 -6.39 -15.71
N SER A 332 -38.74 -7.42 -16.20
CA SER A 332 -39.95 -7.26 -17.02
C SER A 332 -41.23 -7.08 -16.19
N THR A 333 -41.14 -7.11 -14.86
CA THR A 333 -42.29 -6.92 -13.96
C THR A 333 -42.80 -5.48 -14.01
N ALA A 334 -44.09 -5.29 -14.29
CA ALA A 334 -44.67 -3.98 -14.60
C ALA A 334 -44.57 -2.92 -13.47
N GLU A 335 -44.54 -3.34 -12.21
CA GLU A 335 -44.48 -2.43 -11.04
C GLU A 335 -43.07 -2.30 -10.46
N LEU A 336 -42.05 -2.79 -11.15
CA LEU A 336 -40.68 -2.75 -10.66
C LEU A 336 -40.10 -1.33 -10.75
N ILE A 337 -39.70 -0.78 -9.61
CA ILE A 337 -38.96 0.48 -9.53
C ILE A 337 -37.49 0.16 -9.77
N VAL A 338 -36.91 0.75 -10.81
CA VAL A 338 -35.53 0.50 -11.24
C VAL A 338 -34.66 1.72 -10.96
N ALA A 339 -33.44 1.50 -10.48
CA ALA A 339 -32.36 2.46 -10.51
C ALA A 339 -31.18 1.85 -11.27
N ASP A 340 -30.55 2.64 -12.13
CA ASP A 340 -29.41 2.25 -12.96
C ASP A 340 -28.38 3.38 -13.01
N GLY A 341 -27.13 3.03 -13.30
CA GLY A 341 -26.04 3.99 -13.40
C GLY A 341 -24.77 3.42 -14.00
N ASP A 342 -23.94 4.32 -14.52
CA ASP A 342 -22.57 4.08 -14.96
C ASP A 342 -21.60 4.71 -13.92
N PHE A 343 -20.60 3.94 -13.50
CA PHE A 343 -19.65 4.31 -12.45
C PHE A 343 -18.23 4.09 -12.94
N GLU A 344 -17.31 5.00 -12.62
CA GLU A 344 -15.90 4.87 -12.96
C GLU A 344 -15.03 5.12 -11.72
N THR A 345 -13.98 4.31 -11.56
CA THR A 345 -12.93 4.53 -10.55
C THR A 345 -11.57 4.56 -11.22
N GLY A 346 -10.72 5.52 -10.84
CA GLY A 346 -9.34 5.60 -11.34
C GLY A 346 -8.35 4.74 -10.55
N PHE A 347 -7.07 4.86 -10.92
CA PHE A 347 -5.97 4.26 -10.17
C PHE A 347 -5.87 4.84 -8.76
N VAL A 348 -5.62 3.95 -7.78
CA VAL A 348 -5.29 4.33 -6.41
C VAL A 348 -4.00 3.63 -6.00
N GLU A 349 -3.03 4.42 -5.54
CA GLU A 349 -1.77 3.92 -4.98
C GLU A 349 -1.92 3.65 -3.48
N HIS A 350 -1.24 2.61 -2.98
CA HIS A 350 -1.36 2.14 -1.60
C HIS A 350 -0.86 3.19 -0.60
N ALA A 351 0.19 3.91 -0.96
CA ALA A 351 0.80 5.03 -0.24
C ALA A 351 1.27 4.63 1.16
N TYR A 352 1.78 3.40 1.30
CA TYR A 352 2.48 3.01 2.51
C TYR A 352 3.75 3.84 2.69
N ILE A 353 4.06 4.15 3.95
CA ILE A 353 5.12 5.10 4.29
C ILE A 353 6.50 4.49 4.03
N GLU A 354 6.69 3.20 4.28
CA GLU A 354 7.94 2.47 3.99
C GLU A 354 7.96 1.98 2.52
N PRO A 355 8.90 2.45 1.67
CA PRO A 355 9.13 1.88 0.35
C PRO A 355 9.50 0.38 0.39
N GLU A 356 9.60 -0.23 -0.77
CA GLU A 356 10.16 -1.57 -0.94
C GLU A 356 11.65 -1.54 -0.56
N ALA A 357 12.07 -2.45 0.32
CA ALA A 357 13.44 -2.51 0.78
C ALA A 357 13.82 -3.89 1.29
N GLY A 358 15.07 -4.28 1.08
CA GLY A 358 15.61 -5.53 1.58
C GLY A 358 17.03 -5.78 1.11
N TRP A 359 17.59 -6.89 1.54
CA TRP A 359 18.90 -7.36 1.13
C TRP A 359 18.94 -8.89 1.05
N ALA A 360 19.86 -9.40 0.26
CA ALA A 360 20.09 -10.83 0.11
C ALA A 360 21.57 -11.16 0.24
N GLU A 361 21.88 -12.39 0.63
CA GLU A 361 23.22 -12.95 0.62
C GLU A 361 23.19 -14.44 0.28
N ARG A 362 24.27 -14.90 -0.36
CA ARG A 362 24.49 -16.32 -0.62
C ARG A 362 25.28 -16.94 0.53
N ARG A 363 24.78 -18.03 1.11
CA ARG A 363 25.44 -18.83 2.16
C ARG A 363 25.67 -20.25 1.67
N GLY A 364 26.84 -20.50 1.09
CA GLY A 364 27.13 -21.77 0.41
C GLY A 364 26.19 -21.94 -0.78
N ASP A 365 25.38 -22.99 -0.74
CA ASP A 365 24.38 -23.29 -1.79
C ASP A 365 22.98 -22.78 -1.45
N ARG A 366 22.85 -21.96 -0.40
CA ARG A 366 21.57 -21.34 -0.01
C ARG A 366 21.55 -19.85 -0.26
N LEU A 367 20.36 -19.33 -0.52
CA LEU A 367 20.08 -17.90 -0.64
C LEU A 367 19.25 -17.44 0.57
N GLU A 368 19.76 -16.48 1.34
CA GLU A 368 19.00 -15.83 2.41
C GLU A 368 18.57 -14.43 1.95
N ILE A 369 17.29 -14.08 2.14
CA ILE A 369 16.72 -12.79 1.74
C ILE A 369 15.97 -12.21 2.93
N THR A 370 16.37 -11.01 3.37
CA THR A 370 15.67 -10.22 4.38
C THR A 370 14.94 -9.07 3.71
N VAL A 371 13.61 -9.03 3.80
CA VAL A 371 12.80 -8.08 3.01
C VAL A 371 11.48 -7.72 3.69
N THR A 372 10.97 -6.52 3.37
CA THR A 372 9.59 -6.12 3.72
C THR A 372 8.58 -6.82 2.80
N THR A 373 7.77 -7.74 3.33
CA THR A 373 6.79 -8.53 2.55
C THR A 373 5.56 -8.89 3.39
N GLN A 374 4.42 -9.08 2.73
CA GLN A 374 3.20 -9.64 3.32
C GLN A 374 3.05 -11.14 3.04
N ALA A 375 3.89 -11.73 2.18
CA ALA A 375 3.69 -13.06 1.59
C ALA A 375 4.99 -13.89 1.51
N PRO A 376 5.75 -14.07 2.61
CA PRO A 376 7.11 -14.64 2.56
C PRO A 376 7.23 -16.03 1.92
N TYR A 377 6.18 -16.87 2.01
CA TYR A 377 6.18 -18.18 1.35
C TYR A 377 5.96 -18.08 -0.17
N MET A 378 5.10 -17.17 -0.63
CA MET A 378 4.93 -16.92 -2.07
C MET A 378 6.21 -16.29 -2.63
N ASP A 379 6.81 -15.33 -1.92
CA ASP A 379 8.11 -14.78 -2.27
C ASP A 379 9.17 -15.87 -2.44
N ARG A 380 9.27 -16.81 -1.49
CA ARG A 380 10.21 -17.94 -1.58
C ARG A 380 9.98 -18.77 -2.86
N ASP A 381 8.73 -19.10 -3.16
CA ASP A 381 8.39 -19.95 -4.30
C ASP A 381 8.67 -19.22 -5.63
N GLU A 382 8.39 -17.92 -5.71
CA GLU A 382 8.75 -17.12 -6.89
C GLU A 382 10.26 -17.02 -7.07
N ILE A 383 11.01 -16.75 -6.00
CA ILE A 383 12.46 -16.69 -6.07
C ILE A 383 13.06 -18.05 -6.43
N ALA A 384 12.47 -19.17 -5.99
CA ALA A 384 12.89 -20.51 -6.40
C ALA A 384 12.78 -20.70 -7.91
N ASN A 385 11.65 -20.28 -8.49
CA ASN A 385 11.41 -20.34 -9.93
C ASN A 385 12.40 -19.46 -10.71
N ILE A 386 12.60 -18.22 -10.25
CA ILE A 386 13.52 -17.26 -10.88
C ILE A 386 14.97 -17.76 -10.82
N MET A 387 15.38 -18.30 -9.68
CA MET A 387 16.75 -18.74 -9.45
C MET A 387 17.04 -20.16 -9.98
N GLY A 388 16.02 -20.91 -10.37
CA GLY A 388 16.16 -22.32 -10.73
C GLY A 388 16.64 -23.19 -9.55
N LEU A 389 16.27 -22.81 -8.32
CA LEU A 389 16.69 -23.49 -7.09
C LEU A 389 15.51 -24.25 -6.46
N SER A 390 15.82 -25.18 -5.55
CA SER A 390 14.79 -25.75 -4.69
C SER A 390 14.27 -24.69 -3.71
N PRO A 391 12.97 -24.65 -3.38
CA PRO A 391 12.47 -23.80 -2.29
C PRO A 391 13.18 -24.03 -0.95
N ASP A 392 13.71 -25.23 -0.69
CA ASP A 392 14.47 -25.56 0.52
C ASP A 392 15.86 -24.89 0.57
N ASP A 393 16.35 -24.42 -0.58
CA ASP A 393 17.61 -23.69 -0.70
C ASP A 393 17.42 -22.17 -0.57
N ILE A 394 16.19 -21.71 -0.34
CA ILE A 394 15.85 -20.31 -0.18
C ILE A 394 15.23 -20.07 1.19
N ARG A 395 15.76 -19.06 1.89
CA ARG A 395 15.24 -18.60 3.17
C ARG A 395 14.81 -17.15 3.08
N LEU A 396 13.50 -16.91 3.17
CA LEU A 396 12.91 -15.59 3.33
C LEU A 396 12.79 -15.24 4.81
N ILE A 397 13.28 -14.05 5.18
CA ILE A 397 13.25 -13.49 6.53
C ILE A 397 12.45 -12.17 6.44
N PRO A 398 11.15 -12.18 6.75
CA PRO A 398 10.36 -10.95 6.70
C PRO A 398 10.82 -9.96 7.78
N THR A 399 10.97 -8.69 7.42
CA THR A 399 11.12 -7.59 8.40
C THR A 399 9.75 -7.16 8.93
N ALA A 400 9.73 -6.21 9.88
CA ALA A 400 8.50 -5.45 10.09
C ALA A 400 8.08 -4.78 8.77
N CYS A 401 6.78 -4.81 8.47
CA CYS A 401 6.22 -4.21 7.26
C CYS A 401 5.60 -2.86 7.60
N GLY A 402 6.19 -1.77 7.09
CA GLY A 402 5.77 -0.38 7.29
C GLY A 402 4.53 0.02 6.49
N GLY A 403 3.59 -0.90 6.36
CA GLY A 403 2.40 -0.81 5.52
C GLY A 403 2.59 -1.51 4.19
N GLY A 404 1.59 -2.28 3.77
CA GLY A 404 1.55 -2.92 2.45
C GLY A 404 0.20 -2.78 1.78
N PHE A 405 -0.90 -2.89 2.54
CA PHE A 405 -2.28 -2.68 2.05
C PHE A 405 -2.66 -3.52 0.83
N GLY A 406 -1.92 -4.59 0.55
CA GLY A 406 -2.02 -5.44 -0.64
C GLY A 406 -0.82 -5.30 -1.60
N GLY A 407 -0.16 -4.14 -1.68
CA GLY A 407 0.91 -3.89 -2.65
C GLY A 407 2.21 -4.66 -2.38
N LYS A 408 2.44 -5.10 -1.13
CA LYS A 408 3.57 -5.95 -0.75
C LYS A 408 3.20 -7.44 -0.68
N LEU A 409 2.10 -7.83 -1.33
CA LEU A 409 1.83 -9.24 -1.65
C LEU A 409 2.53 -9.67 -2.94
N ASP A 410 2.76 -8.73 -3.86
CA ASP A 410 3.61 -8.94 -5.03
C ASP A 410 5.09 -8.77 -4.64
N ILE A 411 5.98 -9.44 -5.37
CA ILE A 411 7.42 -9.24 -5.23
C ILE A 411 7.89 -8.00 -5.98
N SER A 412 8.97 -7.38 -5.50
CA SER A 412 9.51 -6.12 -6.01
C SER A 412 11.05 -6.15 -6.05
N VAL A 413 11.72 -5.86 -4.93
CA VAL A 413 13.19 -5.88 -4.82
C VAL A 413 13.76 -7.29 -4.80
N GLN A 414 12.96 -8.28 -4.36
CA GLN A 414 13.38 -9.64 -4.05
C GLN A 414 14.15 -10.31 -5.22
N PRO A 415 13.63 -10.30 -6.47
CA PRO A 415 14.33 -10.95 -7.59
C PRO A 415 15.70 -10.35 -7.85
N LEU A 416 15.80 -9.02 -7.83
CA LEU A 416 17.01 -8.30 -8.23
C LEU A 416 18.14 -8.47 -7.21
N ILE A 417 17.83 -8.35 -5.92
CA ILE A 417 18.81 -8.58 -4.86
C ILE A 417 19.24 -10.05 -4.79
N ALA A 418 18.33 -10.99 -5.08
CA ALA A 418 18.62 -12.42 -5.16
C ALA A 418 19.64 -12.73 -6.26
N LEU A 419 19.37 -12.28 -7.48
CA LEU A 419 20.24 -12.47 -8.64
C LEU A 419 21.64 -11.89 -8.39
N ALA A 420 21.69 -10.64 -7.91
CA ALA A 420 22.95 -9.94 -7.65
C ALA A 420 23.78 -10.64 -6.57
N ALA A 421 23.16 -10.99 -5.44
CA ALA A 421 23.85 -11.65 -4.34
C ALA A 421 24.36 -13.05 -4.72
N TRP A 422 23.57 -13.79 -5.51
CA TRP A 422 23.93 -15.12 -5.98
C TRP A 422 25.10 -15.10 -6.96
N LYS A 423 25.06 -14.19 -7.95
CA LYS A 423 26.07 -14.03 -8.99
C LYS A 423 27.40 -13.54 -8.43
N LEU A 424 27.36 -12.57 -7.51
CA LEU A 424 28.56 -11.93 -6.98
C LEU A 424 29.15 -12.64 -5.75
N GLY A 425 28.39 -13.51 -5.09
CA GLY A 425 28.81 -14.13 -3.83
C GLY A 425 29.03 -13.10 -2.70
N ARG A 426 28.35 -11.95 -2.78
CA ARG A 426 28.43 -10.84 -1.84
C ARG A 426 27.03 -10.40 -1.44
N PRO A 427 26.80 -9.88 -0.23
CA PRO A 427 25.51 -9.34 0.12
C PRO A 427 25.13 -8.14 -0.78
N VAL A 428 23.86 -8.04 -1.15
CA VAL A 428 23.34 -6.93 -1.98
C VAL A 428 22.05 -6.40 -1.36
N ARG A 429 21.95 -5.07 -1.23
CA ARG A 429 20.80 -4.35 -0.68
C ARG A 429 20.15 -3.44 -1.72
N CYS A 430 18.84 -3.26 -1.60
CA CYS A 430 18.06 -2.34 -2.41
C CYS A 430 17.02 -1.62 -1.56
N THR A 431 16.75 -0.37 -1.88
CA THR A 431 15.64 0.40 -1.32
C THR A 431 15.10 1.28 -2.44
N TYR A 432 13.83 1.10 -2.78
CA TYR A 432 13.19 1.96 -3.76
C TYR A 432 13.08 3.38 -3.21
N ASN A 433 13.27 4.35 -4.10
CA ASN A 433 12.84 5.71 -3.82
C ASN A 433 11.33 5.84 -4.06
N ARG A 434 10.70 6.93 -3.60
CA ARG A 434 9.24 7.10 -3.72
C ARG A 434 8.73 7.11 -5.16
N ILE A 435 9.48 7.69 -6.09
CA ILE A 435 9.11 7.72 -7.51
C ILE A 435 9.12 6.30 -8.09
N GLU A 436 10.10 5.49 -7.70
CA GLU A 436 10.21 4.09 -8.09
C GLU A 436 9.06 3.26 -7.51
N THR A 437 8.76 3.40 -6.21
CA THR A 437 7.58 2.77 -5.58
C THR A 437 6.31 3.12 -6.35
N MET A 438 6.06 4.41 -6.62
CA MET A 438 4.83 4.83 -7.29
C MET A 438 4.74 4.35 -8.75
N SER A 439 5.85 4.30 -9.48
CA SER A 439 5.84 3.95 -10.91
C SER A 439 5.84 2.43 -11.19
N SER A 440 6.39 1.61 -10.29
CA SER A 440 6.67 0.20 -10.58
C SER A 440 5.85 -0.82 -9.81
N THR A 441 5.26 -0.43 -8.67
CA THR A 441 4.43 -1.35 -7.86
C THR A 441 3.01 -1.43 -8.40
N THR A 442 2.29 -2.46 -7.98
CA THR A 442 0.90 -2.63 -8.38
C THR A 442 0.00 -1.52 -7.85
N LYS A 443 -1.16 -1.30 -8.48
CA LYS A 443 -2.17 -0.32 -8.07
C LYS A 443 -3.54 -0.96 -7.87
N ARG A 444 -4.51 -0.23 -7.32
CA ARG A 444 -5.92 -0.64 -7.41
C ARG A 444 -6.36 -0.60 -8.88
N HIS A 445 -7.05 -1.65 -9.31
CA HIS A 445 -7.66 -1.75 -10.64
C HIS A 445 -8.64 -0.59 -10.87
N PRO A 446 -8.41 0.26 -11.89
CA PRO A 446 -9.45 1.12 -12.43
C PRO A 446 -10.61 0.27 -12.94
N SER A 447 -11.84 0.79 -12.82
CA SER A 447 -13.01 0.05 -13.28
C SER A 447 -14.04 0.96 -13.91
N ARG A 448 -14.72 0.45 -14.94
CA ARG A 448 -15.92 1.02 -15.54
C ARG A 448 -17.05 0.04 -15.30
N ILE A 449 -18.08 0.46 -14.60
CA ILE A 449 -19.17 -0.39 -14.11
C ILE A 449 -20.50 0.15 -14.61
N ARG A 450 -21.34 -0.71 -15.16
CA ARG A 450 -22.76 -0.46 -15.38
C ARG A 450 -23.57 -1.41 -14.50
N ALA A 451 -24.48 -0.86 -13.71
CA ALA A 451 -25.30 -1.67 -12.83
C ALA A 451 -26.72 -1.13 -12.72
N ARG A 452 -27.66 -2.02 -12.40
CA ARG A 452 -29.04 -1.68 -12.07
C ARG A 452 -29.63 -2.58 -11.00
N TYR A 453 -30.41 -1.99 -10.10
CA TYR A 453 -31.29 -2.70 -9.18
C TYR A 453 -32.75 -2.50 -9.55
N GLY A 454 -33.57 -3.51 -9.27
CA GLY A 454 -35.01 -3.41 -9.25
C GLY A 454 -35.59 -3.76 -7.88
N CYS A 455 -36.55 -2.99 -7.41
CA CYS A 455 -37.33 -3.29 -6.21
C CYS A 455 -38.83 -3.12 -6.43
N THR A 456 -39.63 -3.77 -5.59
CA THR A 456 -41.09 -3.55 -5.52
C THR A 456 -41.41 -2.16 -4.92
N PRO A 457 -42.66 -1.67 -5.03
CA PRO A 457 -43.07 -0.39 -4.43
C PRO A 457 -42.88 -0.29 -2.91
N ASP A 458 -42.90 -1.43 -2.19
CA ASP A 458 -42.60 -1.52 -0.76
C ASP A 458 -41.10 -1.67 -0.44
N GLY A 459 -40.23 -1.55 -1.45
CA GLY A 459 -38.78 -1.47 -1.31
C GLY A 459 -38.04 -2.81 -1.27
N LYS A 460 -38.68 -3.95 -1.56
CA LYS A 460 -38.01 -5.27 -1.58
C LYS A 460 -37.24 -5.47 -2.88
N LEU A 461 -35.93 -5.68 -2.79
CA LEU A 461 -35.08 -5.97 -3.95
C LEU A 461 -35.52 -7.27 -4.65
N GLN A 462 -35.64 -7.21 -5.97
CA GLN A 462 -36.04 -8.32 -6.83
C GLN A 462 -34.97 -8.72 -7.84
N ALA A 463 -34.20 -7.76 -8.34
CA ALA A 463 -33.24 -8.01 -9.41
C ALA A 463 -31.98 -7.15 -9.27
N TYR A 464 -30.84 -7.72 -9.64
CA TYR A 464 -29.57 -7.01 -9.81
C TYR A 464 -28.87 -7.47 -11.09
N ASP A 465 -28.48 -6.52 -11.93
CA ASP A 465 -27.72 -6.76 -13.17
C ASP A 465 -26.49 -5.86 -13.16
N PHE A 466 -25.31 -6.45 -13.26
CA PHE A 466 -24.01 -5.77 -13.16
C PHE A 466 -23.09 -6.24 -14.27
N THR A 467 -22.42 -5.30 -14.91
CA THR A 467 -21.27 -5.55 -15.79
C THR A 467 -20.16 -4.58 -15.40
N GLY A 468 -18.95 -5.09 -15.19
CA GLY A 468 -17.79 -4.26 -14.86
C GLY A 468 -16.54 -4.67 -15.61
N ASP A 469 -15.90 -3.71 -16.26
CA ASP A 469 -14.57 -3.87 -16.87
C ASP A 469 -13.51 -3.36 -15.89
N PHE A 470 -12.45 -4.14 -15.70
CA PHE A 470 -11.37 -3.88 -14.75
C PHE A 470 -10.03 -3.87 -15.48
N ASN A 471 -9.41 -2.71 -15.52
CA ASN A 471 -8.09 -2.55 -16.13
C ASN A 471 -7.04 -3.16 -15.20
N THR A 472 -6.38 -4.22 -15.68
CA THR A 472 -5.37 -4.97 -14.92
C THR A 472 -3.94 -4.46 -15.20
N GLY A 473 -3.80 -3.47 -16.10
CA GLY A 473 -2.49 -3.00 -16.54
C GLY A 473 -1.76 -4.07 -17.37
N ALA A 474 -0.43 -4.00 -17.39
CA ALA A 474 0.37 -4.84 -18.28
C ALA A 474 0.46 -6.32 -17.90
N TYR A 475 0.21 -6.70 -16.64
CA TYR A 475 0.45 -8.04 -16.11
C TYR A 475 -0.63 -8.49 -15.14
N VAL A 476 -0.85 -9.80 -15.01
CA VAL A 476 -1.97 -10.37 -14.25
C VAL A 476 -1.96 -9.98 -12.77
N SER A 477 -0.80 -10.05 -12.09
CA SER A 477 -0.69 -9.87 -10.63
C SER A 477 -1.86 -10.55 -9.88
N TRP A 478 -2.71 -9.82 -9.16
CA TRP A 478 -3.88 -10.33 -8.45
C TRP A 478 -5.21 -10.20 -9.21
N GLY A 479 -5.16 -9.89 -10.51
CA GLY A 479 -6.31 -9.67 -11.38
C GLY A 479 -7.29 -10.84 -11.41
N MET A 480 -6.82 -12.11 -11.41
CA MET A 480 -7.71 -13.27 -11.38
C MET A 480 -8.59 -13.30 -10.12
N THR A 481 -8.01 -13.00 -8.95
CA THR A 481 -8.74 -12.89 -7.68
C THR A 481 -9.77 -11.76 -7.72
N VAL A 482 -9.43 -10.60 -8.31
CA VAL A 482 -10.38 -9.49 -8.47
C VAL A 482 -11.53 -9.88 -9.39
N LYS A 483 -11.21 -10.53 -10.52
CA LYS A 483 -12.17 -11.05 -11.50
C LYS A 483 -13.19 -11.98 -10.85
N ASP A 484 -12.78 -12.85 -9.93
CA ASP A 484 -13.70 -13.76 -9.23
C ASP A 484 -14.44 -13.10 -8.06
N ARG A 485 -13.78 -12.26 -7.25
CA ARG A 485 -14.41 -11.65 -6.07
C ARG A 485 -15.48 -10.62 -6.39
N VAL A 486 -15.29 -9.81 -7.44
CA VAL A 486 -16.26 -8.78 -7.83
C VAL A 486 -17.65 -9.36 -8.06
N PRO A 487 -17.87 -10.32 -8.98
CA PRO A 487 -19.21 -10.83 -9.25
C PRO A 487 -19.84 -11.53 -8.05
N ILE A 488 -19.05 -12.16 -7.17
CA ILE A 488 -19.53 -12.78 -5.93
C ILE A 488 -20.12 -11.75 -4.95
N HIS A 489 -19.49 -10.56 -4.84
CA HIS A 489 -19.84 -9.57 -3.81
C HIS A 489 -20.59 -8.34 -4.35
N ALA A 490 -20.75 -8.20 -5.67
CA ALA A 490 -21.29 -6.99 -6.31
C ALA A 490 -22.72 -6.63 -5.89
N THR A 491 -23.51 -7.60 -5.42
CA THR A 491 -24.85 -7.33 -4.87
C THR A 491 -24.83 -6.58 -3.54
N GLY A 492 -23.65 -6.31 -2.98
CA GLY A 492 -23.52 -5.90 -1.59
C GLY A 492 -24.05 -6.95 -0.61
N PRO A 493 -24.13 -6.60 0.68
CA PRO A 493 -24.60 -7.50 1.73
C PRO A 493 -26.14 -7.61 1.79
N TYR A 494 -26.82 -7.60 0.63
CA TYR A 494 -28.28 -7.57 0.51
C TYR A 494 -28.83 -8.85 -0.12
N PHE A 495 -30.02 -9.25 0.31
CA PHE A 495 -30.74 -10.36 -0.29
C PHE A 495 -31.40 -9.91 -1.59
N VAL A 496 -31.05 -10.57 -2.69
CA VAL A 496 -31.66 -10.36 -4.01
C VAL A 496 -31.96 -11.70 -4.65
N PRO A 497 -33.20 -11.97 -5.08
CA PRO A 497 -33.59 -13.27 -5.61
C PRO A 497 -33.05 -13.53 -7.01
N ASN A 498 -32.96 -12.50 -7.87
CA ASN A 498 -32.45 -12.62 -9.23
C ASN A 498 -31.19 -11.77 -9.42
N VAL A 499 -30.08 -12.38 -9.79
CA VAL A 499 -28.76 -11.73 -9.86
C VAL A 499 -28.03 -12.19 -11.12
N ARG A 500 -27.45 -11.24 -11.83
CA ARG A 500 -26.51 -11.48 -12.93
C ARG A 500 -25.35 -10.49 -12.79
N THR A 501 -24.16 -10.99 -12.52
CA THR A 501 -22.96 -10.15 -12.35
C THR A 501 -21.86 -10.67 -13.26
N LYS A 502 -21.34 -9.78 -14.11
CA LYS A 502 -20.27 -10.05 -15.07
C LYS A 502 -19.10 -9.14 -14.78
N SER A 503 -17.90 -9.70 -14.74
CA SER A 503 -16.65 -8.93 -14.67
C SER A 503 -15.74 -9.31 -15.84
N CYS A 504 -14.98 -8.35 -16.33
CA CYS A 504 -13.95 -8.56 -17.34
C CYS A 504 -12.66 -7.89 -16.89
N GLY A 505 -11.62 -8.68 -16.59
CA GLY A 505 -10.27 -8.15 -16.46
C GLY A 505 -9.60 -8.09 -17.83
N PHE A 506 -8.97 -6.97 -18.16
CA PHE A 506 -8.25 -6.80 -19.43
C PHE A 506 -6.86 -6.19 -19.21
N TYR A 507 -5.95 -6.45 -20.15
CA TYR A 507 -4.60 -5.90 -20.18
C TYR A 507 -4.58 -4.53 -20.85
N SER A 508 -3.75 -3.63 -20.33
CA SER A 508 -3.41 -2.34 -20.94
C SER A 508 -1.91 -2.08 -20.80
N ASN A 509 -1.38 -1.04 -21.45
CA ASN A 509 0.00 -0.60 -21.26
C ASN A 509 0.19 0.28 -20.01
N GLU A 510 -0.82 0.36 -19.14
CA GLU A 510 -0.71 1.09 -17.87
C GLU A 510 -0.05 0.21 -16.79
N THR A 511 0.36 0.84 -15.68
CA THR A 511 1.01 0.15 -14.56
C THR A 511 0.16 -1.05 -14.10
N PRO A 512 0.75 -2.23 -13.84
CA PRO A 512 0.02 -3.39 -13.36
C PRO A 512 -0.88 -3.06 -12.17
N ALA A 513 -2.09 -3.59 -12.19
CA ALA A 513 -3.01 -3.51 -11.08
C ALA A 513 -3.03 -4.85 -10.33
N GLY A 514 -3.11 -4.78 -9.01
CA GLY A 514 -2.96 -5.93 -8.14
C GLY A 514 -3.83 -5.83 -6.91
N ALA A 515 -3.37 -6.47 -5.85
CA ALA A 515 -4.07 -6.50 -4.58
C ALA A 515 -4.09 -5.10 -3.95
N PHE A 516 -5.27 -4.58 -3.67
CA PHE A 516 -5.47 -3.44 -2.77
C PHE A 516 -6.60 -3.81 -1.82
N ARG A 517 -6.41 -3.59 -0.51
CA ARG A 517 -7.42 -3.79 0.56
C ARG A 517 -8.86 -3.70 0.04
N GLY A 518 -9.53 -4.86 -0.03
CA GLY A 518 -10.89 -5.06 -0.57
C GLY A 518 -10.99 -5.69 -1.97
N PHE A 519 -9.91 -5.78 -2.76
CA PHE A 519 -9.79 -6.56 -4.01
C PHE A 519 -11.02 -6.47 -4.95
N GLY A 520 -11.24 -5.30 -5.55
CA GLY A 520 -12.35 -5.09 -6.49
C GLY A 520 -13.70 -4.80 -5.83
N VAL A 521 -13.95 -5.34 -4.64
CA VAL A 521 -15.23 -5.18 -3.93
C VAL A 521 -15.54 -3.72 -3.57
N PRO A 522 -14.58 -2.87 -3.16
CA PRO A 522 -14.83 -1.44 -2.99
C PRO A 522 -15.32 -0.73 -4.26
N GLN A 523 -14.84 -1.13 -5.43
CA GLN A 523 -15.31 -0.56 -6.70
C GLN A 523 -16.76 -0.96 -6.98
N ALA A 524 -17.11 -2.23 -6.77
CA ALA A 524 -18.50 -2.67 -6.87
C ALA A 524 -19.41 -2.02 -5.81
N ALA A 525 -18.87 -1.74 -4.62
CA ALA A 525 -19.63 -1.12 -3.54
C ALA A 525 -20.08 0.31 -3.82
N ILE A 526 -19.26 1.08 -4.54
CA ILE A 526 -19.66 2.41 -5.04
C ILE A 526 -20.93 2.30 -5.89
N ALA A 527 -20.99 1.31 -6.79
CA ALA A 527 -22.13 1.11 -7.66
C ALA A 527 -23.37 0.65 -6.87
N HIS A 528 -23.26 -0.40 -6.04
CA HIS A 528 -24.46 -0.91 -5.36
C HIS A 528 -25.03 0.10 -4.36
N ASP A 529 -24.20 0.80 -3.58
CA ASP A 529 -24.72 1.68 -2.52
C ASP A 529 -25.33 2.96 -3.12
N ALA A 530 -24.76 3.50 -4.20
CA ALA A 530 -25.36 4.62 -4.91
C ALA A 530 -26.75 4.27 -5.47
N LEU A 531 -26.88 3.07 -6.06
CA LEU A 531 -28.17 2.61 -6.59
C LEU A 531 -29.20 2.36 -5.48
N LEU A 532 -28.78 1.89 -4.30
CA LEU A 532 -29.68 1.73 -3.16
C LEU A 532 -30.19 3.09 -2.64
N ASP A 533 -29.35 4.12 -2.61
CA ASP A 533 -29.80 5.48 -2.27
C ASP A 533 -30.82 6.01 -3.30
N MET A 534 -30.58 5.76 -4.60
CA MET A 534 -31.52 6.13 -5.66
C MET A 534 -32.86 5.39 -5.54
N LEU A 535 -32.86 4.11 -5.16
CA LEU A 535 -34.10 3.36 -4.92
C LEU A 535 -34.83 3.83 -3.65
N ALA A 536 -34.09 4.13 -2.58
CA ALA A 536 -34.65 4.72 -1.37
C ALA A 536 -35.37 6.05 -1.68
N GLU A 537 -34.74 6.92 -2.49
CA GLU A 537 -35.36 8.16 -2.96
C GLU A 537 -36.63 7.90 -3.78
N LYS A 538 -36.57 7.01 -4.78
CA LYS A 538 -37.72 6.69 -5.65
C LYS A 538 -38.91 6.07 -4.90
N THR A 539 -38.65 5.32 -3.83
CA THR A 539 -39.67 4.69 -3.00
C THR A 539 -40.15 5.59 -1.85
N GLY A 540 -39.41 6.66 -1.53
CA GLY A 540 -39.65 7.51 -0.37
C GLY A 540 -39.30 6.84 0.97
N ILE A 541 -38.57 5.72 0.94
CA ILE A 541 -38.12 5.00 2.14
C ILE A 541 -36.82 5.63 2.62
N ASP A 542 -36.62 5.75 3.94
CA ASP A 542 -35.36 6.22 4.51
C ASP A 542 -34.17 5.32 4.05
N PRO A 543 -33.02 5.89 3.63
CA PRO A 543 -31.90 5.10 3.10
C PRO A 543 -31.32 4.02 4.04
N LEU A 544 -31.35 4.24 5.36
CA LEU A 544 -30.92 3.24 6.33
C LEU A 544 -31.98 2.14 6.45
N GLU A 545 -33.27 2.51 6.50
CA GLU A 545 -34.37 1.55 6.55
C GLU A 545 -34.47 0.70 5.28
N PHE A 546 -34.21 1.29 4.10
CA PHE A 546 -34.17 0.56 2.83
C PHE A 546 -33.09 -0.53 2.83
N ARG A 547 -31.89 -0.22 3.37
CA ARG A 547 -30.81 -1.20 3.55
C ARG A 547 -31.19 -2.26 4.57
N HIS A 548 -31.76 -1.87 5.70
CA HIS A 548 -32.18 -2.77 6.76
C HIS A 548 -33.27 -3.76 6.28
N LEU A 549 -34.21 -3.29 5.47
CA LEU A 549 -35.28 -4.09 4.86
C LEU A 549 -34.74 -5.23 3.99
N ASN A 550 -33.61 -4.98 3.32
CA ASN A 550 -33.00 -5.87 2.32
C ASN A 550 -31.73 -6.57 2.81
N ALA A 551 -31.30 -6.34 4.05
CA ALA A 551 -30.10 -6.94 4.63
C ALA A 551 -30.12 -8.47 4.58
N LEU A 552 -28.98 -9.07 4.20
CA LEU A 552 -28.75 -10.51 4.38
C LEU A 552 -28.78 -10.87 5.87
N ARG A 553 -29.45 -11.99 6.18
CA ARG A 553 -29.56 -12.56 7.52
C ARG A 553 -29.06 -13.99 7.53
N ALA A 554 -28.88 -14.54 8.73
CA ALA A 554 -28.56 -15.96 8.88
C ALA A 554 -29.58 -16.83 8.12
N GLU A 555 -29.11 -17.92 7.54
CA GLU A 555 -29.86 -18.88 6.73
C GLU A 555 -30.44 -18.31 5.41
N MET A 556 -30.05 -17.10 5.01
CA MET A 556 -30.36 -16.57 3.68
C MET A 556 -29.26 -16.94 2.66
N PRO A 557 -29.63 -17.29 1.41
CA PRO A 557 -28.65 -17.56 0.36
C PRO A 557 -28.09 -16.27 -0.22
N THR A 558 -26.76 -16.22 -0.39
CA THR A 558 -26.05 -15.17 -1.12
C THR A 558 -26.38 -15.18 -2.62
N ALA A 559 -25.75 -14.28 -3.39
CA ALA A 559 -25.79 -14.33 -4.86
C ALA A 559 -25.28 -15.66 -5.45
N THR A 560 -24.36 -16.34 -4.77
CA THR A 560 -23.80 -17.65 -5.18
C THR A 560 -24.58 -18.83 -4.62
N GLY A 561 -25.66 -18.61 -3.88
CA GLY A 561 -26.45 -19.67 -3.23
C GLY A 561 -25.87 -20.18 -1.91
N GLN A 562 -24.73 -19.64 -1.45
CA GLN A 562 -24.17 -20.00 -0.15
C GLN A 562 -25.13 -19.57 0.97
N LEU A 563 -25.47 -20.47 1.88
CA LEU A 563 -26.21 -20.14 3.08
C LEU A 563 -25.26 -19.58 4.15
N LEU A 564 -25.56 -18.39 4.67
CA LEU A 564 -24.77 -17.78 5.74
C LEU A 564 -25.24 -18.32 7.09
N GLN A 565 -24.36 -19.02 7.82
CA GLN A 565 -24.67 -19.47 9.19
C GLN A 565 -24.80 -18.29 10.18
N SER A 566 -24.17 -17.16 9.86
CA SER A 566 -24.23 -15.93 10.63
C SER A 566 -24.14 -14.74 9.69
N ALA A 567 -25.07 -13.79 9.83
CA ALA A 567 -25.02 -12.48 9.20
C ALA A 567 -25.72 -11.47 10.12
N ALA A 568 -25.13 -10.28 10.25
CA ALA A 568 -25.53 -9.28 11.25
C ALA A 568 -25.58 -7.86 10.67
N LEU A 569 -25.79 -7.71 9.35
CA LEU A 569 -25.86 -6.37 8.74
C LEU A 569 -27.03 -5.56 9.33
N ASP A 570 -28.18 -6.18 9.53
CA ASP A 570 -29.35 -5.57 10.16
C ASP A 570 -29.03 -5.08 11.58
N GLN A 571 -28.34 -5.89 12.39
CA GLN A 571 -27.89 -5.52 13.73
C GLN A 571 -26.87 -4.35 13.68
N CYS A 572 -25.99 -4.30 12.70
CA CYS A 572 -25.08 -3.17 12.49
C CYS A 572 -25.85 -1.88 12.16
N LEU A 573 -26.89 -1.97 11.33
CA LEU A 573 -27.74 -0.83 10.97
C LEU A 573 -28.59 -0.37 12.18
N ASP A 574 -29.08 -1.29 12.99
CA ASP A 574 -29.77 -0.98 14.25
C ASP A 574 -28.88 -0.21 15.22
N ALA A 575 -27.61 -0.62 15.35
CA ALA A 575 -26.65 0.00 16.25
C ALA A 575 -26.38 1.48 15.92
N ILE A 576 -26.44 1.87 14.65
CA ILE A 576 -26.19 3.26 14.21
C ILE A 576 -27.47 4.07 14.00
N ARG A 577 -28.66 3.47 14.17
CA ARG A 577 -29.95 4.08 13.82
C ARG A 577 -30.21 5.39 14.59
N GLY A 578 -29.84 5.43 15.87
CA GLY A 578 -29.96 6.64 16.70
C GLY A 578 -29.06 7.77 16.20
N ASP A 579 -27.78 7.46 15.96
CA ASP A 579 -26.80 8.42 15.44
C ASP A 579 -27.20 8.93 14.05
N TRP A 580 -27.68 8.04 13.18
CA TRP A 580 -28.23 8.38 11.86
C TRP A 580 -29.33 9.45 11.95
N GLN A 581 -30.30 9.23 12.83
CA GLN A 581 -31.40 10.18 13.03
C GLN A 581 -30.89 11.53 13.57
N SER A 582 -29.99 11.50 14.56
CA SER A 582 -29.39 12.72 15.13
C SER A 582 -28.64 13.51 14.07
N TRP A 583 -27.71 12.87 13.34
CA TRP A 583 -26.89 13.53 12.33
C TRP A 583 -27.72 14.10 11.19
N ARG A 584 -28.78 13.41 10.76
CA ARG A 584 -29.69 13.93 9.73
C ARG A 584 -30.45 15.18 10.21
N GLN A 585 -30.95 15.17 11.44
CA GLN A 585 -31.60 16.36 12.02
C GLN A 585 -30.62 17.52 12.15
N GLU A 586 -29.38 17.27 12.59
CA GLU A 586 -28.34 18.30 12.68
C GLU A 586 -27.96 18.86 11.30
N ALA A 587 -27.82 18.00 10.29
CA ALA A 587 -27.55 18.42 8.92
C ALA A 587 -28.69 19.27 8.35
N GLU A 588 -29.94 18.87 8.57
CA GLU A 588 -31.13 19.62 8.12
C GLU A 588 -31.25 20.97 8.83
N ALA A 589 -31.10 20.99 10.17
CA ALA A 589 -31.11 22.22 10.95
C ALA A 589 -30.02 23.20 10.50
N PHE A 590 -28.80 22.70 10.25
CA PHE A 590 -27.72 23.51 9.68
C PHE A 590 -28.08 24.03 8.28
N ASN A 591 -28.55 23.16 7.38
CA ASN A 591 -28.85 23.52 6.00
C ASN A 591 -30.01 24.54 5.88
N SER A 592 -31.02 24.43 6.75
CA SER A 592 -32.18 25.34 6.77
C SER A 592 -31.84 26.79 7.12
N THR A 593 -30.75 27.00 7.86
CA THR A 593 -30.29 28.33 8.32
C THR A 593 -29.01 28.79 7.63
N ALA A 594 -28.29 27.90 6.96
CA ALA A 594 -27.05 28.23 6.27
C ALA A 594 -27.28 29.17 5.08
N THR A 595 -26.61 30.32 5.09
CA THR A 595 -26.70 31.36 4.05
C THR A 595 -25.57 31.28 3.01
N GLY A 596 -24.54 30.46 3.25
CA GLY A 596 -23.38 30.28 2.37
C GLY A 596 -23.48 29.04 1.48
N ALA A 597 -22.41 28.80 0.71
CA ALA A 597 -22.30 27.65 -0.20
C ALA A 597 -22.08 26.30 0.52
N ILE A 598 -21.74 26.32 1.82
CA ILE A 598 -21.49 25.10 2.59
C ILE A 598 -22.82 24.47 2.99
N ARG A 599 -22.99 23.20 2.62
CA ARG A 599 -24.09 22.31 3.04
C ARG A 599 -23.52 21.09 3.75
N ARG A 600 -24.33 20.47 4.61
CA ARG A 600 -24.01 19.19 5.28
C ARG A 600 -24.88 18.08 4.70
N GLY A 601 -24.31 16.88 4.60
CA GLY A 601 -25.00 15.67 4.20
C GLY A 601 -24.60 14.50 5.10
N VAL A 602 -25.48 13.51 5.19
CA VAL A 602 -25.25 12.27 5.92
C VAL A 602 -25.52 11.12 4.96
N GLY A 603 -24.56 10.21 4.82
CA GLY A 603 -24.67 9.05 3.93
C GLY A 603 -24.35 7.77 4.69
N VAL A 604 -24.90 6.66 4.20
CA VAL A 604 -24.65 5.31 4.73
C VAL A 604 -24.23 4.42 3.57
N GLY A 605 -23.19 3.61 3.78
CA GLY A 605 -22.73 2.61 2.83
C GLY A 605 -22.49 1.28 3.53
N CYS A 606 -22.75 0.18 2.86
CA CYS A 606 -22.56 -1.16 3.42
C CYS A 606 -21.80 -2.03 2.43
N MET A 607 -20.73 -2.65 2.92
CA MET A 607 -19.91 -3.58 2.15
C MET A 607 -19.71 -4.85 2.97
N TRP A 608 -19.55 -5.96 2.28
CA TRP A 608 -19.06 -7.21 2.84
C TRP A 608 -17.87 -7.73 2.02
N TYR A 609 -17.12 -8.64 2.61
CA TYR A 609 -15.94 -9.22 1.97
C TYR A 609 -15.63 -10.58 2.57
N GLY A 610 -15.31 -11.57 1.73
CA GLY A 610 -14.92 -12.90 2.18
C GLY A 610 -13.55 -12.93 2.87
N CYS A 611 -13.47 -13.65 4.00
CA CYS A 611 -12.21 -13.96 4.68
C CYS A 611 -11.61 -15.26 4.13
N GLY A 612 -10.36 -15.21 3.63
CA GLY A 612 -9.69 -16.33 2.96
C GLY A 612 -9.62 -16.15 1.44
N ASN A 613 -8.88 -17.02 0.75
CA ASN A 613 -8.81 -17.04 -0.70
C ASN A 613 -10.15 -17.60 -1.22
N THR A 614 -10.91 -16.77 -1.93
CA THR A 614 -12.28 -17.06 -2.40
C THR A 614 -12.23 -17.81 -3.71
#